data_AF-A0A1J4TVG0-F1
#
_entry.id   AF-A0A1J4TVG0-F1
#
_cell.length_a   1.000
_cell.length_b   1.000
_cell.length_c   1.000
_cell.angle_alpha   90.00
_cell.angle_beta   90.00
_cell.angle_gamma   90.00
#
_symmetry.space_group_name_H-M   'P 1'
#
loop_
_entity.id
_entity.type
_entity.pdbx_description
1 polymer ?
#
loop_
_entity_poly.entity_id
_entity_poly.type
_entity_poly.pdbx_seq_one_letter_code
_entity_poly.pdbx_strand_id
1 'polypeptide(L)'
;MAIIEQIIHCIPGNAKILVSYQRDGFYLDTGATGETGIKFYREEGSTIDLKFTCDGYVNGEMTLRFGSTESPFTYEIFPNTKTAIIEVRETGSEKLIQGASVTLGTSNRITGLDGRAVFVVMPDIYSISVSKLGYIYNGPVTADFRYVPDNTPVYYYLSPQGIETAVLNVESTLDGIPFFTATVWINGMIQGYTPFTSSDKPAGTYQVYVEHGDYGKSKTQTVTTNTSTPTTVTCELTTTGGNDEDYSRLVIAALIAGGAYAVIKRKKK
;
A
#
# COMPACT_ATOMS: atom_id res chain seq x y z
N MET A 1 26.04 21.85 -19.80
CA MET A 1 25.57 20.70 -19.01
C MET A 1 25.43 19.54 -19.97
N ALA A 2 26.35 18.57 -19.93
CA ALA A 2 26.34 17.43 -20.84
C ALA A 2 25.50 16.32 -20.21
N ILE A 3 24.35 15.99 -20.82
CA ILE A 3 23.57 14.81 -20.47
C ILE A 3 24.27 13.63 -21.14
N ILE A 4 24.67 12.65 -20.36
CA ILE A 4 25.22 11.40 -20.86
C ILE A 4 24.20 10.32 -20.57
N GLU A 5 23.68 9.74 -21.64
CA GLU A 5 22.79 8.59 -21.60
C GLU A 5 23.65 7.33 -21.50
N GLN A 6 23.42 6.54 -20.45
CA GLN A 6 24.09 5.26 -20.28
C GLN A 6 23.07 4.13 -20.25
N ILE A 7 23.24 3.17 -21.15
CA ILE A 7 22.43 1.96 -21.22
C ILE A 7 23.11 0.89 -20.37
N ILE A 8 22.40 0.41 -19.36
CA ILE A 8 22.85 -0.70 -18.52
C ILE A 8 22.05 -1.93 -18.91
N HIS A 9 22.75 -2.97 -19.35
CA HIS A 9 22.18 -4.28 -19.62
C HIS A 9 22.21 -5.12 -18.34
N CYS A 10 21.05 -5.45 -17.78
CA CYS A 10 20.96 -6.33 -16.61
C CYS A 10 20.75 -7.78 -17.05
N ILE A 11 21.16 -8.73 -16.19
CA ILE A 11 20.97 -10.17 -16.41
C ILE A 11 19.68 -10.62 -15.71
N PRO A 12 18.85 -11.48 -16.33
CA PRO A 12 17.60 -11.93 -15.74
C PRO A 12 17.82 -12.62 -14.39
N GLY A 13 17.05 -12.25 -13.36
CA GLY A 13 17.07 -12.93 -12.06
C GLY A 13 17.22 -12.02 -10.84
N ASN A 14 17.59 -10.74 -11.01
CA ASN A 14 17.59 -9.76 -9.91
C ASN A 14 16.77 -8.52 -10.23
N ALA A 15 15.77 -8.27 -9.40
CA ALA A 15 14.79 -7.20 -9.55
C ALA A 15 15.24 -5.86 -8.93
N LYS A 16 16.47 -5.77 -8.41
CA LYS A 16 16.93 -4.60 -7.65
C LYS A 16 18.25 -4.10 -8.19
N ILE A 17 18.29 -2.79 -8.40
CA ILE A 17 19.46 -2.02 -8.75
C ILE A 17 19.76 -1.13 -7.54
N LEU A 18 20.85 -1.43 -6.82
CA LEU A 18 21.30 -0.57 -5.74
C LEU A 18 22.24 0.49 -6.33
N VAL A 19 21.96 1.76 -6.04
CA VAL A 19 22.88 2.84 -6.35
C VAL A 19 23.43 3.37 -5.04
N SER A 20 24.73 3.18 -4.83
CA SER A 20 25.41 3.70 -3.64
C SER A 20 26.32 4.87 -4.01
N TYR A 21 26.26 5.92 -3.19
CA TYR A 21 27.20 7.03 -3.29
C TYR A 21 28.50 6.66 -2.56
N GLN A 22 29.62 6.76 -3.27
CA GLN A 22 30.96 6.69 -2.68
C GLN A 22 31.64 8.04 -2.84
N ARG A 23 32.68 8.30 -2.03
CA ARG A 23 33.38 9.59 -1.94
C ARG A 23 33.83 10.14 -3.31
N ASP A 24 34.02 9.26 -4.29
CA ASP A 24 34.52 9.61 -5.62
C ASP A 24 33.52 9.28 -6.77
N GLY A 25 32.28 8.84 -6.49
CA GLY A 25 31.32 8.52 -7.55
C GLY A 25 30.13 7.66 -7.14
N PHE A 26 29.25 7.33 -8.09
CA PHE A 26 28.17 6.34 -7.89
C PHE A 26 28.67 4.93 -8.16
N TYR A 27 28.15 3.96 -7.41
CA TYR A 27 28.33 2.53 -7.62
C TYR A 27 26.98 1.88 -7.85
N LEU A 28 26.87 1.17 -8.98
CA LEU A 28 25.69 0.42 -9.37
C LEU A 28 25.88 -1.07 -9.03
N ASP A 29 25.06 -1.61 -8.13
CA ASP A 29 24.96 -3.05 -7.92
C ASP A 29 23.69 -3.58 -8.58
N THR A 30 23.85 -4.45 -9.57
CA THR A 30 22.71 -5.10 -10.25
C THR A 30 22.40 -6.48 -9.66
N GLY A 31 23.06 -6.90 -8.59
CA GLY A 31 22.78 -8.11 -7.80
C GLY A 31 22.99 -9.45 -8.52
N ALA A 32 23.17 -9.50 -9.84
CA ALA A 32 23.09 -10.72 -10.64
C ALA A 32 24.39 -11.45 -10.94
N THR A 33 25.55 -10.84 -10.79
CA THR A 33 26.80 -11.49 -11.22
C THR A 33 27.97 -11.40 -10.28
N GLY A 34 27.90 -10.60 -9.19
CA GLY A 34 29.13 -10.27 -8.49
C GLY A 34 30.17 -9.58 -9.39
N GLU A 35 29.79 -9.12 -10.59
CA GLU A 35 30.61 -8.24 -11.42
C GLU A 35 30.36 -6.80 -11.01
N THR A 36 31.30 -6.33 -10.20
CA THR A 36 31.81 -4.96 -10.02
C THR A 36 31.05 -3.86 -10.74
N GLY A 37 30.39 -3.04 -9.93
CA GLY A 37 29.60 -1.88 -10.36
C GLY A 37 30.35 -0.86 -11.21
N ILE A 38 29.57 -0.18 -12.04
CA ILE A 38 30.03 0.91 -12.88
C ILE A 38 30.28 2.13 -11.98
N LYS A 39 31.50 2.66 -12.00
CA LYS A 39 31.85 3.89 -11.28
C LYS A 39 31.76 5.11 -12.19
N PHE A 40 30.98 6.10 -11.76
CA PHE A 40 30.87 7.40 -12.43
C PHE A 40 31.56 8.50 -11.63
N TYR A 41 32.57 9.14 -12.23
CA TYR A 41 33.23 10.32 -11.66
C TYR A 41 32.69 11.58 -12.35
N ARG A 42 32.11 12.50 -11.56
CA ARG A 42 31.57 13.78 -12.05
C ARG A 42 31.72 14.90 -11.02
N GLU A 43 31.66 16.12 -11.51
CA GLU A 43 31.67 17.33 -10.68
C GLU A 43 30.38 17.46 -9.86
N GLU A 44 30.50 18.01 -8.66
CA GLU A 44 29.38 18.35 -7.80
C GLU A 44 28.40 19.30 -8.53
N GLY A 45 27.10 19.04 -8.40
CA GLY A 45 26.03 19.77 -9.08
C GLY A 45 25.63 19.23 -10.45
N SER A 46 26.39 18.29 -11.03
CA SER A 46 26.06 17.68 -12.33
C SER A 46 24.91 16.67 -12.24
N THR A 47 24.30 16.31 -13.37
CA THR A 47 23.29 15.23 -13.45
C THR A 47 23.70 14.14 -14.43
N ILE A 48 23.17 12.93 -14.23
CA ILE A 48 23.28 11.81 -15.16
C ILE A 48 21.90 11.16 -15.35
N ASP A 49 21.54 10.87 -16.60
CA ASP A 49 20.34 10.12 -16.94
C ASP A 49 20.74 8.67 -17.22
N LEU A 50 20.26 7.77 -16.36
CA LEU A 50 20.47 6.34 -16.48
C LEU A 50 19.28 5.71 -17.17
N LYS A 51 19.55 4.87 -18.18
CA LYS A 51 18.55 4.02 -18.80
C LYS A 51 18.90 2.56 -18.58
N PHE A 52 17.94 1.81 -18.07
CA PHE A 52 18.10 0.40 -17.76
C PHE A 52 17.32 -0.41 -18.79
N THR A 53 18.00 -1.33 -19.48
CA THR A 53 17.38 -2.29 -20.38
C THR A 53 17.69 -3.68 -19.87
N CYS A 54 16.66 -4.45 -19.56
CA CYS A 54 16.83 -5.80 -19.03
C CYS A 54 15.80 -6.72 -19.68
N ASP A 55 16.28 -7.77 -20.34
CA ASP A 55 15.40 -8.73 -21.01
C ASP A 55 14.47 -9.39 -19.98
N GLY A 56 13.16 -9.33 -20.25
CA GLY A 56 12.15 -9.83 -19.33
C GLY A 56 11.73 -8.83 -18.23
N TYR A 57 12.21 -7.59 -18.26
CA TYR A 57 11.86 -6.53 -17.31
C TYR A 57 11.36 -5.27 -18.02
N VAL A 58 10.66 -4.40 -17.29
CA VAL A 58 10.26 -3.08 -17.76
C VAL A 58 11.52 -2.19 -17.82
N ASN A 59 11.71 -1.51 -18.95
CA ASN A 59 12.80 -0.54 -19.09
C ASN A 59 12.62 0.61 -18.07
N GLY A 60 13.71 0.97 -17.41
CA GLY A 60 13.71 2.04 -16.41
C GLY A 60 14.48 3.25 -16.89
N GLU A 61 14.08 4.45 -16.46
CA GLU A 61 14.86 5.67 -16.61
C GLU A 61 14.93 6.40 -15.27
N MET A 62 16.07 7.06 -15.02
CA MET A 62 16.32 7.77 -13.76
C MET A 62 17.33 8.89 -13.97
N THR A 63 17.02 10.08 -13.46
CA THR A 63 17.95 11.20 -13.38
C THR A 63 18.57 11.25 -11.98
N LEU A 64 19.89 11.22 -11.90
CA LEU A 64 20.66 11.42 -10.67
C LEU A 64 21.37 12.75 -10.68
N ARG A 65 21.46 13.37 -9.51
CA ARG A 65 22.21 14.61 -9.30
C ARG A 65 23.38 14.34 -8.36
N PHE A 66 24.58 14.73 -8.78
CA PHE A 66 25.79 14.65 -7.95
C PHE A 66 25.81 15.84 -6.98
N GLY A 67 26.04 15.59 -5.70
CA GLY A 67 26.25 16.64 -4.71
C GLY A 67 25.41 16.49 -3.45
N SER A 68 26.09 16.68 -2.32
CA SER A 68 25.64 16.57 -0.93
C SER A 68 25.12 15.21 -0.44
N THR A 69 26.02 14.40 0.14
CA THR A 69 25.75 13.49 1.28
C THR A 69 24.43 12.71 1.26
N GLU A 70 24.10 12.03 0.16
CA GLU A 70 22.89 11.21 0.11
C GLU A 70 23.18 9.74 0.46
N SER A 71 22.33 9.18 1.31
CA SER A 71 22.24 7.74 1.57
C SER A 71 22.15 6.95 0.25
N PRO A 72 22.65 5.72 0.20
CA PRO A 72 22.38 4.85 -0.94
C PRO A 72 20.87 4.78 -1.19
N PHE A 73 20.46 4.80 -2.46
CA PHE A 73 19.07 4.62 -2.85
C PHE A 73 18.94 3.36 -3.70
N THR A 74 17.80 2.71 -3.60
CA THR A 74 17.51 1.48 -4.35
C THR A 74 16.48 1.80 -5.42
N TYR A 75 16.78 1.39 -6.64
CA TYR A 75 15.83 1.39 -7.74
C TYR A 75 15.38 -0.03 -8.03
N GLU A 76 14.08 -0.26 -8.03
CA GLU A 76 13.50 -1.57 -8.29
C GLU A 76 13.04 -1.65 -9.74
N ILE A 77 13.53 -2.68 -10.45
CA ILE A 77 13.07 -3.00 -11.81
C ILE A 77 12.08 -4.15 -11.73
N PHE A 78 10.96 -4.02 -12.43
CA PHE A 78 9.90 -5.02 -12.38
C PHE A 78 9.90 -5.89 -13.63
N PRO A 79 9.49 -7.18 -13.54
CA PRO A 79 9.33 -8.04 -14.71
C PRO A 79 8.42 -7.39 -15.77
N ASN A 80 8.65 -7.64 -17.06
CA ASN A 80 7.85 -7.02 -18.12
C ASN A 80 6.38 -7.48 -18.10
N THR A 81 6.11 -8.61 -17.45
CA THR A 81 4.78 -9.17 -17.25
C THR A 81 4.68 -9.86 -15.88
N LYS A 82 3.47 -9.90 -15.32
CA LYS A 82 3.09 -10.61 -14.11
C LYS A 82 1.79 -11.37 -14.33
N THR A 83 1.65 -12.49 -13.65
CA THR A 83 0.40 -13.24 -13.52
C THR A 83 -0.40 -12.67 -12.36
N ALA A 84 -1.41 -11.85 -12.69
CA ALA A 84 -2.34 -11.31 -11.73
C ALA A 84 -3.52 -12.27 -11.54
N ILE A 85 -3.76 -12.69 -10.29
CA ILE A 85 -4.88 -13.56 -9.93
C ILE A 85 -5.87 -12.73 -9.11
N ILE A 86 -7.10 -12.61 -9.60
CA ILE A 86 -8.22 -12.04 -8.84
C ILE A 86 -9.06 -13.21 -8.33
N GLU A 87 -9.14 -13.37 -7.02
CA GLU A 87 -9.99 -14.39 -6.39
C GLU A 87 -11.24 -13.74 -5.80
N VAL A 88 -12.41 -14.14 -6.30
CA VAL A 88 -13.68 -13.53 -5.95
C VAL A 88 -14.38 -14.38 -4.89
N ARG A 89 -14.70 -13.77 -3.75
CA ARG A 89 -15.30 -14.42 -2.58
C ARG A 89 -16.61 -13.76 -2.18
N GLU A 90 -17.49 -14.53 -1.57
CA GLU A 90 -18.69 -14.00 -0.94
C GLU A 90 -18.35 -13.43 0.46
N THR A 91 -18.72 -12.17 0.70
CA THR A 91 -18.48 -11.45 1.96
C THR A 91 -18.97 -12.27 3.17
N GLY A 92 -18.12 -12.40 4.19
CA GLY A 92 -18.46 -13.12 5.42
C GLY A 92 -18.44 -14.65 5.30
N SER A 93 -17.97 -15.20 4.19
CA SER A 93 -17.86 -16.64 3.97
C SER A 93 -16.55 -17.01 3.25
N GLU A 94 -16.21 -18.30 3.26
CA GLU A 94 -15.12 -18.84 2.42
C GLU A 94 -15.59 -19.25 1.02
N LYS A 95 -16.86 -18.96 0.68
CA LYS A 95 -17.44 -19.37 -0.60
C LYS A 95 -16.81 -18.58 -1.76
N LEU A 96 -16.19 -19.33 -2.66
CA LEU A 96 -15.65 -18.85 -3.92
C LEU A 96 -16.78 -18.58 -4.92
N ILE A 97 -16.70 -17.49 -5.66
CA ILE A 97 -17.74 -17.08 -6.61
C ILE A 97 -17.32 -17.43 -8.03
N GLN A 98 -17.91 -18.50 -8.57
CA GLN A 98 -17.77 -18.88 -9.96
C GLN A 98 -18.60 -17.99 -10.89
N GLY A 99 -18.06 -17.71 -12.08
CA GLY A 99 -18.77 -17.03 -13.16
C GLY A 99 -19.00 -15.53 -12.91
N ALA A 100 -18.20 -14.90 -12.05
CA ALA A 100 -18.17 -13.45 -11.88
C ALA A 100 -17.35 -12.83 -13.03
N SER A 101 -17.82 -11.71 -13.59
CA SER A 101 -17.05 -10.95 -14.58
C SER A 101 -16.11 -10.00 -13.86
N VAL A 102 -14.82 -10.20 -14.07
CA VAL A 102 -13.73 -9.42 -13.49
C VAL A 102 -13.11 -8.59 -14.61
N THR A 103 -13.10 -7.28 -14.43
CA THR A 103 -12.40 -6.34 -15.31
C THR A 103 -11.17 -5.80 -14.57
N LEU A 104 -10.00 -5.92 -15.18
CA LEU A 104 -8.71 -5.42 -14.69
C LEU A 104 -8.14 -4.47 -15.77
N GLY A 105 -8.15 -3.16 -15.49
CA GLY A 105 -7.89 -2.14 -16.50
C GLY A 105 -8.90 -2.25 -17.66
N THR A 106 -8.42 -2.59 -18.85
CA THR A 106 -9.25 -2.79 -20.06
C THR A 106 -9.57 -4.26 -20.36
N SER A 107 -8.96 -5.20 -19.62
CA SER A 107 -9.12 -6.63 -19.84
C SER A 107 -10.26 -7.21 -19.02
N ASN A 108 -11.04 -8.14 -19.58
CA ASN A 108 -12.12 -8.84 -18.89
C ASN A 108 -11.92 -10.37 -18.91
N ARG A 109 -12.16 -11.01 -17.77
CA ARG A 109 -12.17 -12.46 -17.58
C ARG A 109 -13.34 -12.88 -16.69
N ILE A 110 -13.74 -14.13 -16.84
CA ILE A 110 -14.77 -14.76 -16.01
C ILE A 110 -14.10 -15.69 -15.00
N THR A 111 -14.54 -15.68 -13.74
CA THR A 111 -13.99 -16.59 -12.72
C THR A 111 -14.34 -18.06 -12.99
N GLY A 112 -13.37 -18.94 -12.77
CA GLY A 112 -13.52 -20.39 -12.89
C GLY A 112 -14.26 -21.04 -11.71
N LEU A 113 -14.26 -22.38 -11.67
CA LEU A 113 -14.81 -23.18 -10.56
C LEU A 113 -14.11 -22.90 -9.22
N ASP A 114 -12.86 -22.45 -9.28
CA ASP A 114 -12.03 -22.04 -8.15
C ASP A 114 -12.24 -20.56 -7.76
N GLY A 115 -13.22 -19.87 -8.37
CA GLY A 115 -13.49 -18.46 -8.11
C GLY A 115 -12.40 -17.50 -8.57
N ARG A 116 -11.44 -17.96 -9.39
CA ARG A 116 -10.30 -17.15 -9.84
C ARG A 116 -10.42 -16.70 -11.28
N ALA A 117 -9.98 -15.47 -11.53
CA ALA A 117 -9.73 -14.91 -12.85
C ALA A 117 -8.24 -14.57 -12.99
N VAL A 118 -7.60 -15.08 -14.04
CA VAL A 118 -6.14 -14.95 -14.24
C VAL A 118 -5.86 -14.02 -15.42
N PHE A 119 -4.97 -13.06 -15.21
CA PHE A 119 -4.53 -12.07 -16.18
C PHE A 119 -3.01 -12.07 -16.32
N VAL A 120 -2.54 -11.73 -17.50
CA VAL A 120 -1.14 -11.35 -17.74
C VAL A 120 -1.12 -9.84 -17.87
N VAL A 121 -0.44 -9.15 -16.96
CA VAL A 121 -0.41 -7.68 -16.88
C VAL A 121 1.02 -7.19 -16.79
N MET A 122 1.26 -5.92 -17.14
CA MET A 122 2.52 -5.27 -16.75
C MET A 122 2.45 -4.93 -15.25
N PRO A 123 3.58 -4.80 -14.54
CA PRO A 123 3.59 -4.29 -13.18
C PRO A 123 3.19 -2.81 -13.16
N ASP A 124 1.94 -2.54 -12.82
CA ASP A 124 1.40 -1.19 -12.74
C ASP A 124 0.22 -1.16 -11.74
N ILE A 125 -0.35 0.02 -11.55
CA ILE A 125 -1.58 0.23 -10.80
C ILE A 125 -2.78 0.01 -11.73
N TYR A 126 -3.68 -0.89 -11.34
CA TYR A 126 -4.89 -1.19 -12.11
C TYR A 126 -6.15 -0.93 -11.31
N SER A 127 -7.18 -0.46 -12.01
CA SER A 127 -8.56 -0.50 -11.52
C SER A 127 -9.14 -1.90 -11.75
N ILE A 128 -9.74 -2.46 -10.70
CA ILE A 128 -10.45 -3.75 -10.69
C ILE A 128 -11.92 -3.48 -10.46
N SER A 129 -12.79 -4.00 -11.32
CA SER A 129 -14.23 -4.05 -11.05
C SER A 129 -14.74 -5.46 -11.25
N VAL A 130 -15.64 -5.91 -10.36
CA VAL A 130 -16.22 -7.25 -10.41
C VAL A 130 -17.73 -7.15 -10.37
N SER A 131 -18.41 -7.92 -11.22
CA SER A 131 -19.86 -8.01 -11.25
C SER A 131 -20.33 -9.46 -11.35
N LYS A 132 -21.47 -9.75 -10.68
CA LYS A 132 -22.15 -11.04 -10.74
C LYS A 132 -23.63 -10.82 -10.48
N LEU A 133 -24.49 -11.42 -11.29
CA LEU A 133 -25.94 -11.39 -11.04
C LEU A 133 -26.26 -12.01 -9.67
N GLY A 134 -27.14 -11.35 -8.90
CA GLY A 134 -27.47 -11.77 -7.53
C GLY A 134 -26.46 -11.29 -6.48
N TYR A 135 -25.53 -10.41 -6.85
CA TYR A 135 -24.61 -9.73 -5.93
C TYR A 135 -24.65 -8.21 -6.13
N ILE A 136 -24.41 -7.48 -5.04
CA ILE A 136 -24.22 -6.03 -4.99
C ILE A 136 -22.89 -5.69 -5.68
N TYR A 137 -22.95 -4.70 -6.56
CA TYR A 137 -21.77 -4.13 -7.20
C TYR A 137 -21.10 -3.12 -6.27
N ASN A 138 -19.85 -3.37 -5.91
CA ASN A 138 -19.09 -2.54 -4.95
C ASN A 138 -18.24 -1.45 -5.62
N GLY A 139 -18.42 -1.21 -6.92
CA GLY A 139 -17.61 -0.25 -7.66
C GLY A 139 -16.19 -0.75 -7.98
N PRO A 140 -15.42 0.06 -8.73
CA PRO A 140 -14.01 -0.23 -8.97
C PRO A 140 -13.17 -0.01 -7.70
N VAL A 141 -12.14 -0.84 -7.53
CA VAL A 141 -11.09 -0.68 -6.52
C VAL A 141 -9.73 -0.63 -7.21
N THR A 142 -8.72 -0.09 -6.55
CA THR A 142 -7.37 0.02 -7.11
C THR A 142 -6.44 -1.00 -6.48
N ALA A 143 -5.63 -1.68 -7.30
CA ALA A 143 -4.58 -2.57 -6.84
C ALA A 143 -3.24 -2.24 -7.51
N ASP A 144 -2.17 -2.25 -6.74
CA ASP A 144 -0.82 -1.98 -7.21
C ASP A 144 -0.05 -3.28 -7.46
N PHE A 145 -0.08 -3.77 -8.70
CA PHE A 145 0.58 -5.02 -9.08
C PHE A 145 2.11 -4.89 -9.17
N ARG A 146 2.70 -3.71 -8.93
CA ARG A 146 4.16 -3.58 -8.78
C ARG A 146 4.65 -4.36 -7.57
N TYR A 147 3.88 -4.34 -6.47
CA TYR A 147 4.26 -4.93 -5.19
C TYR A 147 3.55 -6.23 -4.84
N VAL A 148 2.54 -6.64 -5.62
CA VAL A 148 1.94 -7.98 -5.49
C VAL A 148 2.93 -9.02 -6.03
N PRO A 149 3.31 -10.06 -5.24
CA PRO A 149 4.16 -11.13 -5.75
C PRO A 149 3.46 -11.92 -6.85
N ASP A 150 4.23 -12.46 -7.79
CA ASP A 150 3.68 -13.23 -8.90
C ASP A 150 2.88 -14.44 -8.40
N ASN A 151 1.79 -14.77 -9.09
CA ASN A 151 0.85 -15.83 -8.70
C ASN A 151 0.20 -15.69 -7.29
N THR A 152 0.26 -14.50 -6.68
CA THR A 152 -0.43 -14.23 -5.41
C THR A 152 -1.85 -13.69 -5.67
N PRO A 153 -2.90 -14.30 -5.06
CA PRO A 153 -4.27 -13.81 -5.21
C PRO A 153 -4.49 -12.46 -4.56
N VAL A 154 -5.17 -11.56 -5.29
CA VAL A 154 -5.84 -10.39 -4.73
C VAL A 154 -7.30 -10.75 -4.49
N TYR A 155 -7.77 -10.61 -3.25
CA TYR A 155 -9.14 -10.96 -2.88
C TYR A 155 -10.11 -9.83 -3.20
N TYR A 156 -11.20 -10.15 -3.90
CA TYR A 156 -12.32 -9.24 -4.12
C TYR A 156 -13.59 -9.84 -3.53
N TYR A 157 -14.25 -9.10 -2.65
CA TYR A 157 -15.45 -9.58 -1.95
C TYR A 157 -16.71 -9.02 -2.59
N LEU A 158 -17.63 -9.91 -2.97
CA LEU A 158 -18.98 -9.56 -3.40
C LEU A 158 -20.00 -9.94 -2.33
N SER A 159 -21.06 -9.15 -2.28
CA SER A 159 -22.10 -9.23 -1.28
C SER A 159 -23.40 -9.64 -1.94
N PRO A 160 -24.08 -10.74 -1.54
CA PRO A 160 -25.32 -11.14 -2.21
C PRO A 160 -26.39 -10.04 -2.20
N GLN A 161 -27.10 -9.91 -3.31
CA GLN A 161 -28.18 -8.94 -3.49
C GLN A 161 -29.41 -9.41 -2.70
N GLY A 162 -30.02 -8.50 -1.94
CA GLY A 162 -31.11 -8.83 -1.01
C GLY A 162 -30.67 -9.11 0.42
N ILE A 163 -29.38 -8.93 0.75
CA ILE A 163 -28.94 -8.85 2.14
C ILE A 163 -29.12 -7.40 2.61
N GLU A 164 -29.87 -7.25 3.69
CA GLU A 164 -29.95 -5.99 4.44
C GLU A 164 -28.53 -5.47 4.75
N THR A 165 -28.25 -4.22 4.39
CA THR A 165 -26.96 -3.59 4.69
C THR A 165 -26.88 -3.17 6.15
N ALA A 166 -25.67 -3.21 6.70
CA ALA A 166 -25.38 -2.75 8.05
C ALA A 166 -24.56 -1.46 8.00
N VAL A 167 -24.72 -0.62 9.01
CA VAL A 167 -23.86 0.56 9.19
C VAL A 167 -22.67 0.18 10.06
N LEU A 168 -21.45 0.36 9.53
CA LEU A 168 -20.19 0.20 10.26
C LEU A 168 -19.50 1.55 10.42
N ASN A 169 -19.27 1.95 11.66
CA ASN A 169 -18.45 3.10 12.02
C ASN A 169 -17.09 2.62 12.52
N VAL A 170 -16.02 3.17 11.98
CA VAL A 170 -14.64 2.89 12.38
C VAL A 170 -14.02 4.15 12.94
N GLU A 171 -13.61 4.06 14.20
CA GLU A 171 -12.93 5.12 14.94
C GLU A 171 -11.55 4.63 15.37
N SER A 172 -10.65 5.57 15.67
CA SER A 172 -9.36 5.26 16.29
C SER A 172 -9.08 6.13 17.49
N THR A 173 -8.30 5.58 18.41
CA THR A 173 -7.73 6.31 19.53
C THR A 173 -6.22 6.08 19.59
N LEU A 174 -5.48 7.04 20.13
CA LEU A 174 -4.07 6.93 20.48
C LEU A 174 -3.97 7.14 21.99
N ASP A 175 -3.56 6.11 22.72
CA ASP A 175 -3.50 6.11 24.19
C ASP A 175 -4.81 6.62 24.84
N GLY A 176 -5.96 6.20 24.29
CA GLY A 176 -7.30 6.55 24.77
C GLY A 176 -7.85 7.90 24.28
N ILE A 177 -7.08 8.69 23.51
CA ILE A 177 -7.52 9.98 22.95
C ILE A 177 -7.99 9.77 21.50
N PRO A 178 -9.16 10.31 21.07
CA PRO A 178 -9.59 10.24 19.68
C PRO A 178 -8.48 10.66 18.72
N PHE A 179 -8.21 9.78 17.76
CA PHE A 179 -7.13 9.94 16.81
C PHE A 179 -7.74 9.88 15.42
N PHE A 180 -7.60 10.97 14.66
CA PHE A 180 -8.17 11.10 13.32
C PHE A 180 -7.12 10.74 12.26
N THR A 181 -7.54 10.67 10.99
CA THR A 181 -6.68 10.49 9.81
C THR A 181 -5.91 9.18 9.73
N ALA A 182 -6.21 8.18 10.58
CA ALA A 182 -5.64 6.85 10.41
C ALA A 182 -6.32 6.16 9.22
N THR A 183 -5.53 5.52 8.35
CA THR A 183 -6.05 4.79 7.20
C THR A 183 -6.87 3.59 7.68
N VAL A 184 -8.01 3.34 7.04
CA VAL A 184 -8.92 2.25 7.35
C VAL A 184 -8.89 1.23 6.21
N TRP A 185 -8.65 -0.03 6.56
CA TRP A 185 -8.77 -1.18 5.69
C TRP A 185 -9.89 -2.09 6.19
N ILE A 186 -10.72 -2.58 5.29
CA ILE A 186 -11.75 -3.59 5.58
C ILE A 186 -11.48 -4.79 4.68
N ASN A 187 -11.30 -5.97 5.27
CA ASN A 187 -10.94 -7.22 4.59
C ASN A 187 -9.72 -7.05 3.66
N GLY A 188 -8.72 -6.28 4.09
CA GLY A 188 -7.47 -6.05 3.36
C GLY A 188 -7.52 -4.96 2.29
N MET A 189 -8.67 -4.32 2.04
CA MET A 189 -8.78 -3.21 1.08
C MET A 189 -8.91 -1.86 1.77
N ILE A 190 -8.17 -0.85 1.31
CA ILE A 190 -8.29 0.54 1.79
C ILE A 190 -9.71 1.04 1.51
N GLN A 191 -10.34 1.65 2.51
CA GLN A 191 -11.69 2.22 2.43
C GLN A 191 -11.73 3.72 2.66
N GLY A 192 -10.78 4.28 3.43
CA GLY A 192 -10.76 5.70 3.76
C GLY A 192 -9.90 6.00 5.00
N TYR A 193 -10.28 7.03 5.76
CA TYR A 193 -9.58 7.48 6.96
C TYR A 193 -10.54 7.62 8.15
N THR A 194 -10.06 7.44 9.38
CA THR A 194 -10.87 7.63 10.58
C THR A 194 -11.20 9.11 10.84
N PRO A 195 -12.43 9.44 11.27
CA PRO A 195 -13.55 8.52 11.47
C PRO A 195 -14.17 8.14 10.11
N PHE A 196 -14.48 6.85 9.93
CA PHE A 196 -15.03 6.30 8.68
C PHE A 196 -16.40 5.66 8.92
N THR A 197 -17.35 5.89 8.03
CA THR A 197 -18.67 5.24 8.05
C THR A 197 -18.93 4.56 6.71
N SER A 198 -19.38 3.31 6.76
CA SER A 198 -19.90 2.56 5.61
C SER A 198 -21.33 2.12 5.89
N SER A 199 -22.23 2.32 4.93
CA SER A 199 -23.67 1.96 5.00
C SER A 199 -24.12 1.05 3.85
N ASP A 200 -23.20 0.71 2.97
CA ASP A 200 -23.37 -0.04 1.73
C ASP A 200 -22.95 -1.51 1.86
N LYS A 201 -22.38 -1.91 3.00
CA LYS A 201 -21.90 -3.27 3.25
C LYS A 201 -23.00 -4.13 3.88
N PRO A 202 -23.11 -5.43 3.53
CA PRO A 202 -24.04 -6.33 4.20
C PRO A 202 -23.79 -6.46 5.70
N ALA A 203 -24.80 -6.87 6.44
CA ALA A 203 -24.55 -7.48 7.74
C ALA A 203 -23.62 -8.70 7.60
N GLY A 204 -22.66 -8.83 8.51
CA GLY A 204 -21.65 -9.88 8.45
C GLY A 204 -20.40 -9.57 9.26
N THR A 205 -19.44 -10.49 9.21
CA THR A 205 -18.15 -10.38 9.91
C THR A 205 -17.07 -9.81 9.00
N TYR A 206 -16.35 -8.82 9.51
CA TYR A 206 -15.32 -8.07 8.81
C TYR A 206 -14.01 -8.06 9.61
N GLN A 207 -12.88 -8.12 8.91
CA GLN A 207 -11.58 -7.79 9.48
C GLN A 207 -11.31 -6.30 9.22
N VAL A 208 -11.34 -5.50 10.28
CA VAL A 208 -11.02 -4.08 10.26
C VAL A 208 -9.58 -3.91 10.68
N TYR A 209 -8.77 -3.28 9.83
CA TYR A 209 -7.40 -2.91 10.14
C TYR A 209 -7.28 -1.39 10.05
N VAL A 210 -6.67 -0.78 11.06
CA VAL A 210 -6.45 0.66 11.12
C VAL A 210 -4.98 0.89 11.39
N GLU A 211 -4.35 1.78 10.62
CA GLU A 211 -2.93 2.11 10.73
C GLU A 211 -2.71 3.59 10.42
N HIS A 212 -1.70 4.16 11.09
CA HIS A 212 -1.20 5.49 10.79
C HIS A 212 0.30 5.40 10.49
N GLY A 213 0.68 5.71 9.25
CA GLY A 213 2.03 5.52 8.73
C GLY A 213 3.11 6.27 9.52
N ASP A 214 2.80 7.49 9.96
CA ASP A 214 3.76 8.34 10.69
C ASP A 214 4.16 7.80 12.07
N TYR A 215 3.42 6.85 12.63
CA TYR A 215 3.67 6.32 13.97
C TYR A 215 4.02 4.83 13.97
N GLY A 216 4.00 4.16 12.82
CA GLY A 216 4.19 2.71 12.71
C GLY A 216 3.22 1.92 13.60
N LYS A 217 2.02 2.47 13.84
CA LYS A 217 1.01 1.88 14.73
C LYS A 217 -0.13 1.35 13.91
N SER A 218 -0.55 0.15 14.28
CA SER A 218 -1.64 -0.55 13.61
C SER A 218 -2.45 -1.39 14.57
N LYS A 219 -3.74 -1.57 14.30
CA LYS A 219 -4.62 -2.48 15.03
C LYS A 219 -5.53 -3.24 14.07
N THR A 220 -5.62 -4.55 14.26
CA THR A 220 -6.61 -5.40 13.58
C THR A 220 -7.70 -5.80 14.58
N GLN A 221 -8.96 -5.71 14.16
CA GLN A 221 -10.13 -6.20 14.89
C GLN A 221 -11.06 -6.98 13.97
N THR A 222 -11.69 -8.02 14.51
CA THR A 222 -12.79 -8.72 13.84
C THR A 222 -14.09 -8.16 14.38
N VAL A 223 -14.95 -7.67 13.49
CA VAL A 223 -16.21 -6.99 13.83
C VAL A 223 -17.37 -7.68 13.14
N THR A 224 -18.41 -8.04 13.88
CA THR A 224 -19.67 -8.55 13.31
C THR A 224 -20.71 -7.45 13.36
N THR A 225 -21.28 -7.16 12.19
CA THR A 225 -22.33 -6.15 12.00
C THR A 225 -23.68 -6.82 11.80
N ASN A 226 -24.74 -6.11 12.17
CA ASN A 226 -26.13 -6.54 11.93
C ASN A 226 -26.95 -5.39 11.36
N THR A 227 -28.17 -5.70 10.95
CA THR A 227 -29.06 -4.80 10.20
C THR A 227 -29.90 -3.91 11.12
N SER A 228 -30.05 -4.33 12.38
CA SER A 228 -30.90 -3.65 13.36
C SER A 228 -30.27 -2.39 13.95
N THR A 229 -28.94 -2.33 14.06
CA THR A 229 -28.24 -1.22 14.72
C THR A 229 -26.88 -0.95 14.09
N PRO A 230 -26.49 0.34 13.92
CA PRO A 230 -25.12 0.69 13.57
C PRO A 230 -24.11 0.06 14.54
N THR A 231 -23.05 -0.52 14.00
CA THR A 231 -21.95 -1.10 14.77
C THR A 231 -20.78 -0.12 14.75
N THR A 232 -20.27 0.24 15.92
CA THR A 232 -19.06 1.07 16.04
C THR A 232 -17.91 0.21 16.54
N VAL A 233 -16.77 0.28 15.84
CA VAL A 233 -15.50 -0.28 16.29
C VAL A 233 -14.52 0.86 16.56
N THR A 234 -13.96 0.87 17.76
CA THR A 234 -12.90 1.81 18.13
C THR A 234 -11.58 1.04 18.20
N CYS A 235 -10.62 1.42 17.36
CA CYS A 235 -9.29 0.83 17.30
C CYS A 235 -8.31 1.62 18.15
N GLU A 236 -7.89 1.06 19.28
CA GLU A 236 -6.86 1.64 20.12
C GLU A 236 -5.47 1.35 19.57
N LEU A 237 -4.79 2.41 19.12
CA LEU A 237 -3.39 2.44 18.75
C LEU A 237 -2.59 2.77 20.02
N THR A 238 -1.56 1.97 20.32
CA THR A 238 -0.73 2.18 21.53
C THR A 238 0.71 2.50 21.18
N THR A 239 1.28 3.47 21.88
CA THR A 239 2.70 3.78 21.80
C THR A 239 3.50 2.85 22.70
N THR A 240 3.88 1.67 22.20
CA THR A 240 4.87 0.86 22.93
C THR A 240 6.25 1.51 22.76
N GLY A 241 6.75 2.18 23.80
CA GLY A 241 8.19 2.36 24.07
C GLY A 241 8.99 3.37 23.23
N GLY A 242 8.40 4.46 22.73
CA GLY A 242 9.15 5.56 22.10
C GLY A 242 9.56 6.63 23.13
N ASN A 243 10.81 7.09 23.10
CA ASN A 243 11.38 8.05 24.05
C ASN A 243 10.48 9.28 24.28
N ASP A 244 10.35 9.68 25.55
CA ASP A 244 9.59 10.82 26.11
C ASP A 244 9.74 12.17 25.33
N GLU A 245 10.71 12.30 24.42
CA GLU A 245 10.97 13.52 23.66
C GLU A 245 9.96 13.79 22.52
N ASP A 246 9.37 12.76 21.90
CA ASP A 246 8.35 12.96 20.85
C ASP A 246 7.00 13.48 21.40
N TYR A 247 6.69 13.17 22.67
CA TYR A 247 5.48 13.66 23.35
C TYR A 247 5.47 15.17 23.57
N SER A 248 6.65 15.82 23.61
CA SER A 248 6.77 17.25 23.89
C SER A 248 6.26 18.13 22.75
N ARG A 249 6.30 17.62 21.51
CA ARG A 249 5.73 18.30 20.33
C ARG A 249 4.22 18.05 20.18
N LEU A 250 3.73 16.92 20.71
CA LEU A 250 2.32 16.49 20.64
C LEU A 250 1.37 17.34 21.48
N VAL A 251 1.78 17.79 22.66
CA VAL A 251 0.91 18.65 23.50
C VAL A 251 0.79 20.06 22.91
N ILE A 252 1.82 20.55 22.20
CA ILE A 252 1.82 21.92 21.66
C ILE A 252 0.94 22.02 20.40
N ALA A 253 0.90 21.00 19.53
CA ALA A 253 0.09 21.06 18.31
C ALA A 253 -1.43 21.00 18.59
N ALA A 254 -1.87 20.19 19.56
CA ALA A 254 -3.28 20.10 19.93
C ALA A 254 -3.78 21.34 20.71
N LEU A 255 -2.91 22.00 21.49
CA LEU A 255 -3.27 23.21 22.24
C LEU A 255 -3.33 24.49 21.39
N ILE A 256 -2.70 24.52 20.20
CA ILE A 256 -2.75 25.70 19.31
C ILE A 256 -4.11 25.77 18.57
N ALA A 257 -4.83 24.65 18.42
CA ALA A 257 -6.15 24.62 17.79
C ALA A 257 -7.32 25.00 18.73
N GLY A 258 -7.10 25.05 20.05
CA GLY A 258 -8.14 25.40 21.03
C GLY A 258 -7.53 26.12 22.23
N GLY A 259 -7.44 27.45 22.14
CA GLY A 259 -6.71 28.28 23.09
C GLY A 259 -7.13 28.10 24.56
N ALA A 260 -6.29 27.41 25.35
CA ALA A 260 -6.21 27.54 26.81
C ALA A 260 -4.91 26.88 27.31
N TYR A 261 -3.92 27.67 27.75
CA TYR A 261 -2.63 27.16 28.23
C TYR A 261 -2.77 26.43 29.58
N ALA A 262 -2.34 25.17 29.66
CA ALA A 262 -2.05 24.49 30.92
C ALA A 262 -0.54 24.19 31.03
N VAL A 263 0.14 24.87 31.96
CA VAL A 263 1.56 24.65 32.27
C VAL A 263 1.68 23.50 33.27
N ILE A 264 2.15 22.33 32.83
CA ILE A 264 2.50 21.24 33.75
C ILE A 264 3.96 21.44 34.21
N LYS A 265 4.15 21.88 35.45
CA LYS A 265 5.47 21.85 36.12
C LYS A 265 5.73 20.46 36.69
N ARG A 266 6.75 19.74 36.18
CA ARG A 266 7.25 18.47 36.76
C ARG A 266 7.87 18.73 38.14
N LYS A 267 7.40 18.03 39.19
CA LYS A 267 8.14 17.83 40.45
C LYS A 267 9.19 16.75 40.22
N LYS A 268 10.48 17.09 40.36
CA LYS A 268 11.56 16.11 40.45
C LYS A 268 11.47 15.36 41.79
N LYS A 269 11.56 14.04 41.75
CA LYS A 269 12.09 13.24 42.87
C LYS A 269 13.58 13.07 42.65
#